data_AF-A0A497RQ92-F1
#
_entry.id   AF-A0A497RQ92-F1
#
_cell.length_a   1.000
_cell.length_b   1.000
_cell.length_c   1.000
_cell.angle_alpha   90.00
_cell.angle_beta   90.00
_cell.angle_gamma   90.00
#
_symmetry.space_group_name_H-M   'P 1'
#
loop_
_entity.id
_entity.type
_entity.pdbx_description
1 polymer ?
#
loop_
_entity_poly.entity_id
_entity_poly.type
_entity_poly.pdbx_seq_one_letter_code
_entity_poly.pdbx_strand_id
1 'polypeptide(L)'
;MIEERIWTLKDIMKCIQPYHITSLKNLRNILKYKKILSKNILTKNKISFEDLGNLEEQQFDFDIETGKIGSELIIFSNIYITRQYNGIKFEMTYNPKILDLKDFVRLYIFIFHRFGHPIFPKFVYEKIMNEDSILMLKFINLLSLVNELENRNIEYYILYGHPSRKNPKAFKTLEDFINYLAIDLPCIDAMREWLKVDKKCGKIYSPLEFDRGYFETYTDKSKRLKPDLAHFLSSELIVRDELSVSAINRIFVISNDESLKEDVVEICRKNQINLKVDFLNITKLRNALKGVR
;
A
#
# COMPACT_ATOMS: atom_id res chain seq x y z
N MET A 1 -21.20 -28.79 7.19
CA MET A 1 -21.25 -28.10 5.88
C MET A 1 -20.82 -26.68 6.11
N ILE A 2 -19.68 -26.25 5.55
CA ILE A 2 -19.32 -24.83 5.54
C ILE A 2 -20.02 -24.26 4.31
N GLU A 3 -21.03 -23.42 4.50
CA GLU A 3 -21.63 -22.68 3.39
C GLU A 3 -20.53 -21.89 2.70
N GLU A 4 -20.34 -22.20 1.42
CA GLU A 4 -19.36 -21.55 0.58
C GLU A 4 -19.84 -20.13 0.24
N ARG A 5 -19.65 -19.18 1.17
CA ARG A 5 -19.96 -17.76 0.93
C ARG A 5 -19.13 -17.25 -0.25
N ILE A 6 -19.79 -16.79 -1.31
CA ILE A 6 -19.13 -16.12 -2.45
C ILE A 6 -18.91 -14.66 -2.05
N TRP A 7 -17.65 -14.27 -1.85
CA TRP A 7 -17.29 -12.89 -1.52
C TRP A 7 -17.23 -12.03 -2.80
N THR A 8 -17.88 -10.87 -2.80
CA THR A 8 -17.70 -9.88 -3.88
C THR A 8 -16.39 -9.11 -3.70
N LEU A 9 -15.92 -8.42 -4.76
CA LEU A 9 -14.75 -7.53 -4.65
C LEU A 9 -14.95 -6.46 -3.58
N LYS A 10 -16.14 -5.88 -3.50
CA LYS A 10 -16.52 -4.91 -2.46
C LYS A 10 -16.49 -5.53 -1.06
N ASP A 11 -16.84 -6.81 -0.90
CA ASP A 11 -16.71 -7.49 0.40
C ASP A 11 -15.25 -7.70 0.79
N ILE A 12 -14.38 -8.01 -0.18
CA ILE A 12 -12.94 -8.08 0.06
C ILE A 12 -12.41 -6.71 0.49
N MET A 13 -12.86 -5.61 -0.11
CA MET A 13 -12.40 -4.24 0.23
C MET A 13 -12.70 -3.84 1.67
N LYS A 14 -13.77 -4.40 2.26
CA LYS A 14 -14.11 -4.19 3.67
C LYS A 14 -13.14 -4.90 4.63
N CYS A 15 -12.40 -5.89 4.14
CA CYS A 15 -11.39 -6.62 4.92
C CYS A 15 -9.99 -6.03 4.78
N ILE A 16 -9.75 -5.24 3.74
CA ILE A 16 -8.46 -4.59 3.51
C ILE A 16 -8.32 -3.39 4.44
N GLN A 17 -7.18 -3.26 5.09
CA GLN A 17 -6.88 -2.13 5.95
C GLN A 17 -5.61 -1.48 5.42
N PRO A 18 -5.61 -0.20 5.03
CA PRO A 18 -4.40 0.48 4.60
C PRO A 18 -3.42 0.67 5.77
N TYR A 19 -2.14 0.81 5.45
CA TYR A 19 -1.07 0.96 6.41
C TYR A 19 -0.16 2.13 6.07
N HIS A 20 0.27 2.86 7.09
CA HIS A 20 1.35 3.84 6.99
C HIS A 20 2.54 3.35 7.80
N ILE A 21 3.75 3.43 7.24
CA ILE A 21 4.98 3.00 7.91
C ILE A 21 5.76 4.25 8.29
N THR A 22 6.20 4.31 9.55
CA THR A 22 6.80 5.52 10.10
C THR A 22 7.77 5.21 11.25
N SER A 23 8.48 6.22 11.73
CA SER A 23 9.38 6.12 12.89
C SER A 23 8.70 6.61 14.17
N LEU A 24 9.29 6.32 15.34
CA LEU A 24 8.80 6.83 16.63
C LEU A 24 8.81 8.36 16.69
N LYS A 25 9.85 8.99 16.14
CA LYS A 25 9.99 10.45 16.06
C LYS A 25 8.84 11.05 15.26
N ASN A 26 8.52 10.45 14.10
CA ASN A 26 7.40 10.90 13.28
C ASN A 26 6.05 10.68 13.95
N LEU A 27 5.85 9.54 14.63
CA LEU A 27 4.61 9.27 15.35
C LEU A 27 4.34 10.35 16.41
N ARG A 28 5.37 10.79 17.15
CA ARG A 28 5.22 11.90 18.12
C ARG A 28 4.66 13.15 17.46
N ASN A 29 5.13 13.50 16.27
CA ASN A 29 4.61 14.63 15.51
C ASN A 29 3.18 14.37 15.02
N ILE A 30 2.92 13.20 14.44
CA ILE A 30 1.59 12.81 13.96
C ILE A 30 0.53 12.94 15.06
N LEU A 31 0.82 12.40 16.26
CA LEU A 31 -0.10 12.44 17.39
C LEU A 31 -0.24 13.85 17.97
N LYS A 32 0.86 14.62 18.04
CA LYS A 32 0.84 16.03 18.49
C LYS A 32 -0.05 16.91 17.60
N TYR A 33 0.08 16.77 16.28
CA TYR A 33 -0.68 17.56 15.31
C TYR A 33 -2.02 16.92 14.94
N LYS A 34 -2.32 15.73 15.47
CA LYS A 34 -3.51 14.92 15.17
C LYS A 34 -3.74 14.67 13.69
N LYS A 35 -2.67 14.72 12.89
CA LYS A 35 -2.69 14.55 11.44
C LYS A 35 -1.40 13.92 10.96
N ILE A 36 -1.49 13.15 9.90
CA ILE A 36 -0.37 12.75 9.06
C ILE A 36 -0.32 13.74 7.92
N LEU A 37 0.83 14.34 7.69
CA LEU A 37 1.01 15.42 6.72
C LEU A 37 1.93 14.94 5.60
N SER A 38 1.70 15.42 4.39
CA SER A 38 2.60 15.22 3.26
C SER A 38 3.93 15.92 3.50
N LYS A 39 4.97 15.50 2.78
CA LYS A 39 6.33 16.04 2.94
C LYS A 39 6.40 17.54 2.68
N ASN A 40 5.69 18.01 1.66
CA ASN A 40 5.68 19.42 1.31
C ASN A 40 5.03 20.25 2.43
N ILE A 41 3.96 19.75 3.06
CA ILE A 41 3.33 20.39 4.21
C ILE A 41 4.24 20.36 5.45
N LEU A 42 4.90 19.23 5.72
CA LEU A 42 5.87 19.11 6.82
C LEU A 42 7.02 20.11 6.67
N THR A 43 7.57 20.22 5.45
CA THR A 43 8.65 21.16 5.11
C THR A 43 8.20 22.61 5.29
N LYS A 44 7.02 22.95 4.75
CA LYS A 44 6.41 24.29 4.90
C LYS A 44 6.24 24.67 6.37
N ASN A 45 5.87 23.71 7.21
CA ASN A 45 5.65 23.92 8.65
C ASN A 45 6.92 23.73 9.50
N LYS A 46 8.09 23.49 8.89
CA LYS A 46 9.38 23.25 9.57
C LYS A 46 9.31 22.11 10.60
N ILE A 47 8.51 21.08 10.32
CA ILE A 47 8.39 19.90 11.16
C ILE A 47 9.46 18.89 10.74
N SER A 48 10.35 18.53 11.66
CA SER A 48 11.34 17.48 11.42
C SER A 48 10.64 16.14 11.19
N PHE A 49 10.88 15.52 10.04
CA PHE A 49 10.29 14.25 9.65
C PHE A 49 11.35 13.36 9.01
N GLU A 50 11.44 12.11 9.47
CA GLU A 50 12.29 11.08 8.91
C GLU A 50 11.42 10.13 8.08
N ASP A 51 11.18 10.48 6.81
CA ASP A 51 10.32 9.62 6.00
C ASP A 51 11.01 8.30 5.71
N LEU A 52 10.43 7.19 6.15
CA LEU A 52 10.90 5.87 5.73
C LEU A 52 10.67 5.67 4.21
N GLY A 53 9.75 6.41 3.59
CA GLY A 53 9.59 6.49 2.13
C GLY A 53 10.65 7.32 1.38
N ASN A 54 11.49 8.12 2.04
CA ASN A 54 12.57 8.87 1.37
C ASN A 54 13.57 7.97 0.64
N LEU A 55 13.77 6.73 1.11
CA LEU A 55 14.70 5.78 0.50
C LEU A 55 14.24 5.26 -0.87
N GLU A 56 12.94 5.37 -1.22
CA GLU A 56 12.42 5.02 -2.55
C GLU A 56 12.59 6.18 -3.56
N GLU A 57 12.58 7.42 -3.07
CA GLU A 57 12.74 8.63 -3.90
C GLU A 57 14.21 8.92 -4.22
N GLN A 58 15.16 8.47 -3.38
CA GLN A 58 16.59 8.61 -3.62
C GLN A 58 17.12 7.80 -4.82
N GLN A 59 16.34 6.86 -5.36
CA GLN A 59 16.66 6.16 -6.61
C GLN A 59 16.20 6.91 -7.87
N PHE A 60 15.47 8.02 -7.72
CA PHE A 60 15.18 8.92 -8.82
C PHE A 60 16.25 10.01 -8.85
N ASP A 61 17.22 9.86 -9.76
CA ASP A 61 18.07 10.98 -10.11
C ASP A 61 17.16 12.13 -10.53
N PHE A 62 17.30 13.25 -9.81
CA PHE A 62 16.65 14.49 -10.14
C PHE A 62 17.23 14.94 -11.48
N ASP A 63 16.52 14.65 -12.56
CA ASP A 63 16.90 15.17 -13.86
C ASP A 63 16.43 16.63 -13.95
N ILE A 64 17.36 17.53 -13.61
CA ILE A 64 17.18 18.98 -13.64
C ILE A 64 16.79 19.44 -15.06
N GLU A 65 17.19 18.71 -16.11
CA GLU A 65 16.91 19.06 -17.50
C GLU A 65 15.46 18.74 -17.91
N THR A 66 14.84 17.72 -17.30
CA THR A 66 13.44 17.35 -17.61
C THR A 66 12.42 17.83 -16.57
N GLY A 67 12.86 18.33 -15.41
CA GLY A 67 11.98 18.85 -14.37
C GLY A 67 11.02 17.80 -13.78
N LYS A 68 11.27 16.51 -14.03
CA LYS A 68 10.38 15.43 -13.62
C LYS A 68 10.63 15.04 -12.16
N ILE A 69 10.02 15.78 -11.24
CA ILE A 69 9.74 15.29 -9.89
C ILE A 69 8.30 14.79 -9.90
N GLY A 70 8.13 13.47 -9.71
CA GLY A 70 6.86 12.79 -9.89
C GLY A 70 6.83 12.01 -11.20
N SER A 71 6.62 10.69 -11.12
CA SER A 71 6.34 9.88 -12.29
C SER A 71 5.13 10.47 -13.01
N GLU A 72 5.21 10.64 -14.33
CA GLU A 72 4.04 10.92 -15.15
C GLU A 72 3.06 9.77 -14.97
N LEU A 73 1.91 10.06 -14.33
CA LEU A 73 0.89 9.07 -14.03
C LEU A 73 -0.26 9.23 -15.00
N ILE A 74 -0.66 8.13 -15.61
CA ILE A 74 -1.90 8.09 -16.38
C ILE A 74 -3.03 7.89 -15.38
N ILE A 75 -3.90 8.89 -15.27
CA ILE A 75 -5.07 8.84 -14.41
C ILE A 75 -6.26 8.32 -15.21
N PHE A 76 -6.81 7.20 -14.77
CA PHE A 76 -8.01 6.60 -15.34
C PHE A 76 -9.26 7.00 -14.55
N SER A 77 -10.35 7.18 -15.28
CA SER A 77 -11.68 7.48 -14.75
C SER A 77 -12.78 7.04 -15.72
N ASN A 78 -14.00 6.90 -15.23
CA ASN A 78 -15.18 6.57 -16.04
C ASN A 78 -14.95 5.28 -16.85
N ILE A 79 -14.64 4.20 -16.16
CA ILE A 79 -14.38 2.89 -16.78
C ILE A 79 -15.72 2.16 -17.02
N TYR A 80 -16.08 1.95 -18.28
CA TYR A 80 -17.30 1.28 -18.72
C TYR A 80 -16.99 -0.03 -19.45
N ILE A 81 -17.64 -1.11 -19.02
CA ILE A 81 -17.54 -2.43 -19.62
C ILE A 81 -18.91 -2.81 -20.16
N THR A 82 -19.01 -3.06 -21.47
CA THR A 82 -20.25 -3.53 -22.11
C THR A 82 -20.00 -4.90 -22.76
N ARG A 83 -20.86 -5.88 -22.44
CA ARG A 83 -20.82 -7.20 -23.09
C ARG A 83 -21.66 -7.16 -24.37
N GLN A 84 -21.04 -7.42 -25.50
CA GLN A 84 -21.71 -7.54 -26.80
C GLN A 84 -21.73 -9.01 -27.24
N TYR A 85 -22.65 -9.37 -28.15
CA TYR A 85 -22.85 -10.77 -28.58
C TYR A 85 -21.58 -11.44 -29.14
N ASN A 86 -20.60 -10.66 -29.61
CA ASN A 86 -19.34 -11.14 -30.18
C ASN A 86 -18.08 -10.72 -29.37
N GLY A 87 -18.21 -10.25 -28.12
CA GLY A 87 -17.06 -9.87 -27.31
C GLY A 87 -17.32 -8.85 -26.21
N ILE A 88 -16.24 -8.36 -25.59
CA ILE A 88 -16.29 -7.32 -24.57
C ILE A 88 -15.85 -6.00 -25.20
N LYS A 89 -16.70 -4.96 -25.14
CA LYS A 89 -16.33 -3.59 -25.48
C LYS A 89 -15.99 -2.82 -24.20
N PHE A 90 -14.85 -2.15 -24.24
CA PHE A 90 -14.27 -1.44 -23.10
C PHE A 90 -14.07 0.03 -23.45
N GLU A 91 -14.58 0.92 -22.60
CA GLU A 91 -14.42 2.37 -22.74
C GLU A 91 -13.83 2.94 -21.45
N MET A 92 -12.83 3.80 -21.57
CA MET A 92 -12.19 4.49 -20.44
C MET A 92 -11.87 5.93 -20.81
N THR A 93 -12.04 6.84 -19.85
CA THR A 93 -11.51 8.21 -19.97
C THR A 93 -10.19 8.29 -19.22
N TYR A 94 -9.15 8.80 -19.85
CA TYR A 94 -7.86 9.00 -19.19
C TYR A 94 -7.32 10.40 -19.44
N ASN A 95 -6.51 10.88 -18.49
CA ASN A 95 -5.78 12.11 -18.63
C ASN A 95 -4.36 11.93 -18.04
N PRO A 96 -3.29 12.15 -18.81
CA PRO A 96 -1.93 12.16 -18.26
C PRO A 96 -1.77 13.32 -17.28
N LYS A 97 -1.20 13.04 -16.10
CA LYS A 97 -0.91 14.07 -15.09
C LYS A 97 0.42 13.76 -14.42
N ILE A 98 1.23 14.80 -14.24
CA ILE A 98 2.42 14.71 -13.38
C ILE A 98 1.97 14.96 -11.95
N LEU A 99 2.22 14.00 -11.07
CA LEU A 99 1.94 14.13 -9.64
C LEU A 99 3.27 14.14 -8.87
N ASP A 100 3.58 15.24 -8.18
CA ASP A 100 4.65 15.23 -7.19
C ASP A 100 4.17 14.44 -5.97
N LEU A 101 4.77 13.27 -5.73
CA LEU A 101 4.39 12.39 -4.62
C LEU A 101 4.68 13.01 -3.25
N LYS A 102 5.52 14.05 -3.17
CA LYS A 102 5.79 14.79 -1.94
C LYS A 102 4.58 15.59 -1.44
N ASP A 103 3.62 15.86 -2.32
CA ASP A 103 2.33 16.47 -1.98
C ASP A 103 1.35 15.48 -1.32
N PHE A 104 1.69 14.19 -1.26
CA PHE A 104 0.75 13.17 -0.78
C PHE A 104 1.26 12.45 0.47
N VAL A 105 0.31 12.07 1.31
CA VAL A 105 0.45 11.02 2.32
C VAL A 105 0.27 9.66 1.62
N ARG A 106 1.23 8.76 1.80
CA ARG A 106 1.21 7.43 1.19
C ARG A 106 0.70 6.39 2.19
N LEU A 107 -0.30 5.61 1.78
CA LEU A 107 -0.83 4.47 2.48
C LEU A 107 -0.71 3.23 1.60
N TYR A 108 -0.20 2.16 2.17
CA TYR A 108 -0.02 0.92 1.45
C TYR A 108 -1.19 -0.01 1.68
N ILE A 109 -1.63 -0.68 0.62
CA ILE A 109 -2.82 -1.52 0.65
C ILE A 109 -2.38 -2.97 0.88
N PHE A 110 -2.35 -3.41 2.14
CA PHE A 110 -2.01 -4.81 2.46
C PHE A 110 -3.26 -5.63 2.73
N ILE A 111 -3.20 -6.91 2.36
CA ILE A 111 -4.11 -7.93 2.86
C ILE A 111 -3.38 -8.79 3.86
N PHE A 112 -3.91 -8.83 5.07
CA PHE A 112 -3.63 -9.94 5.99
C PHE A 112 -4.61 -11.04 5.63
N HIS A 113 -4.13 -12.17 5.08
CA HIS A 113 -4.48 -13.51 5.55
C HIS A 113 -4.20 -14.63 4.54
N ARG A 114 -3.36 -15.57 4.95
CA ARG A 114 -3.72 -16.98 5.09
C ARG A 114 -2.89 -17.59 6.23
N PHE A 115 -3.51 -18.38 7.10
CA PHE A 115 -2.84 -19.12 8.20
C PHE A 115 -2.08 -18.30 9.27
N GLY A 116 -2.41 -17.02 9.46
CA GLY A 116 -1.83 -16.21 10.54
C GLY A 116 -0.50 -15.53 10.20
N HIS A 117 -0.04 -15.60 8.94
CA HIS A 117 1.17 -14.92 8.50
C HIS A 117 0.85 -13.64 7.69
N PRO A 118 1.53 -12.52 7.97
CA PRO A 118 1.39 -11.29 7.21
C PRO A 118 2.02 -11.41 5.81
N ILE A 119 1.35 -10.88 4.78
CA ILE A 119 1.98 -10.63 3.48
C ILE A 119 2.41 -9.18 3.46
N PHE A 120 3.71 -8.94 3.34
CA PHE A 120 4.29 -7.61 3.24
C PHE A 120 4.77 -7.35 1.82
N PRO A 121 4.50 -6.18 1.24
CA PRO A 121 5.16 -5.76 0.01
C PRO A 121 6.68 -5.65 0.21
N LYS A 122 7.43 -5.82 -0.88
CA LYS A 122 8.89 -5.90 -0.86
C LYS A 122 9.56 -4.73 -0.14
N PHE A 123 9.08 -3.50 -0.31
CA PHE A 123 9.71 -2.35 0.35
C PHE A 123 9.52 -2.43 1.88
N VAL A 124 8.35 -2.87 2.38
CA VAL A 124 8.11 -3.10 3.81
C VAL A 124 9.02 -4.20 4.34
N TYR A 125 9.19 -5.26 3.56
CA TYR A 125 10.13 -6.32 3.86
C TYR A 125 11.54 -5.75 3.99
N GLU A 126 12.01 -4.96 3.02
CA GLU A 126 13.33 -4.30 3.06
C GLU A 126 13.48 -3.43 4.32
N LYS A 127 12.42 -2.72 4.76
CA LYS A 127 12.44 -1.98 6.03
C LYS A 127 12.57 -2.88 7.24
N ILE A 128 11.72 -3.90 7.36
CA ILE A 128 11.76 -4.86 8.47
C ILE A 128 13.15 -5.50 8.56
N MET A 129 13.80 -5.76 7.44
CA MET A 129 15.09 -6.43 7.38
C MET A 129 16.28 -5.53 7.79
N ASN A 130 16.19 -4.21 7.55
CA ASN A 130 17.31 -3.28 7.72
C ASN A 130 17.17 -2.32 8.89
N GLU A 131 15.97 -2.14 9.46
CA GLU A 131 15.71 -1.21 10.56
C GLU A 131 15.57 -1.95 11.90
N ASP A 132 16.12 -1.42 12.99
CA ASP A 132 15.99 -2.04 14.32
C ASP A 132 14.59 -1.90 14.92
N SER A 133 13.88 -0.84 14.51
CA SER A 133 12.50 -0.62 14.90
C SER A 133 11.73 0.10 13.80
N ILE A 134 10.47 -0.30 13.61
CA ILE A 134 9.52 0.40 12.74
C ILE A 134 8.16 0.51 13.43
N LEU A 135 7.43 1.57 13.12
CA LEU A 135 6.04 1.72 13.50
C LEU A 135 5.14 1.55 12.29
N MET A 136 4.12 0.73 12.44
CA MET A 136 3.11 0.52 11.40
C MET A 136 1.75 0.96 11.92
N LEU A 137 1.20 2.01 11.32
CA LEU A 137 -0.12 2.56 11.64
C LEU A 137 -1.14 1.87 10.76
N LYS A 138 -2.05 1.14 11.37
CA LYS A 138 -3.13 0.40 10.71
C LYS A 138 -4.40 1.24 10.75
N PHE A 139 -5.00 1.48 9.60
CA PHE A 139 -6.19 2.32 9.46
C PHE A 139 -7.48 1.50 9.55
N ILE A 140 -8.61 2.20 9.58
CA ILE A 140 -9.92 1.63 9.23
C ILE A 140 -9.87 0.97 7.84
N ASN A 141 -10.87 0.15 7.51
CA ASN A 141 -10.85 -0.56 6.23
C ASN A 141 -10.85 0.41 5.03
N LEU A 142 -10.29 -0.03 3.91
CA LEU A 142 -10.05 0.78 2.72
C LEU A 142 -11.33 1.45 2.22
N LEU A 143 -12.45 0.71 2.18
CA LEU A 143 -13.73 1.26 1.76
C LEU A 143 -14.20 2.40 2.69
N SER A 144 -14.09 2.21 4.01
CA SER A 144 -14.49 3.24 4.99
C SER A 144 -13.58 4.47 4.92
N LEU A 145 -12.28 4.26 4.72
CA LEU A 145 -11.32 5.34 4.57
C LEU A 145 -11.59 6.16 3.31
N VAL A 146 -11.79 5.51 2.15
CA VAL A 146 -12.13 6.20 0.90
C VAL A 146 -13.42 7.01 1.05
N ASN A 147 -14.46 6.42 1.66
CA ASN A 147 -15.71 7.14 1.91
C ASN A 147 -15.48 8.39 2.79
N GLU A 148 -14.60 8.31 3.81
CA GLU A 148 -14.24 9.49 4.61
C GLU A 148 -13.57 10.58 3.76
N LEU A 149 -12.63 10.20 2.89
CA LEU A 149 -11.93 11.13 2.01
C LEU A 149 -12.89 11.82 1.03
N GLU A 150 -13.80 11.05 0.43
CA GLU A 150 -14.84 11.56 -0.48
C GLU A 150 -15.80 12.52 0.22
N ASN A 151 -16.31 12.14 1.40
CA ASN A 151 -17.21 12.97 2.20
C ASN A 151 -16.58 14.31 2.60
N ARG A 152 -15.25 14.33 2.78
CA ARG A 152 -14.47 15.52 3.14
C ARG A 152 -13.91 16.26 1.93
N ASN A 153 -14.19 15.78 0.72
CA ASN A 153 -13.68 16.31 -0.54
C ASN A 153 -12.14 16.43 -0.56
N ILE A 154 -11.45 15.43 -0.01
CA ILE A 154 -9.99 15.35 -0.01
C ILE A 154 -9.56 14.57 -1.26
N GLU A 155 -8.69 15.16 -2.07
CA GLU A 155 -8.17 14.51 -3.28
C GLU A 155 -7.34 13.28 -2.91
N TYR A 156 -7.61 12.16 -3.56
CA TYR A 156 -6.85 10.93 -3.41
C TYR A 156 -6.74 10.19 -4.74
N TYR A 157 -5.78 9.27 -4.83
CA TYR A 157 -5.66 8.35 -5.94
C TYR A 157 -5.33 6.95 -5.43
N ILE A 158 -5.87 5.93 -6.08
CA ILE A 158 -5.42 4.56 -5.89
C ILE A 158 -4.41 4.27 -6.99
N LEU A 159 -3.16 4.08 -6.60
CA LEU A 159 -2.08 3.72 -7.50
C LEU A 159 -2.05 2.20 -7.66
N TYR A 160 -2.06 1.77 -8.91
CA TYR A 160 -1.84 0.39 -9.28
C TYR A 160 -0.38 0.17 -9.64
N GLY A 161 0.29 -0.66 -8.85
CA GLY A 161 1.74 -0.80 -8.88
C GLY A 161 2.47 0.28 -8.08
N HIS A 162 3.80 0.20 -8.10
CA HIS A 162 4.65 1.19 -7.44
C HIS A 162 4.97 2.34 -8.40
N PRO A 163 5.08 3.60 -7.93
CA PRO A 163 5.42 4.75 -8.79
C PRO A 163 6.74 4.63 -9.57
N SER A 164 7.67 3.78 -9.11
CA SER A 164 8.94 3.50 -9.80
C SER A 164 8.88 2.43 -10.89
N ARG A 165 7.69 1.98 -11.28
CA ARG A 165 7.50 1.01 -12.37
C ARG A 165 7.54 1.68 -13.74
N LYS A 166 7.75 0.89 -14.79
CA LYS A 166 7.84 1.39 -16.17
C LYS A 166 6.58 2.10 -16.66
N ASN A 167 5.41 1.85 -16.06
CA ASN A 167 4.13 2.48 -16.41
C ASN A 167 3.16 2.50 -15.21
N PRO A 168 3.38 3.38 -14.22
CA PRO A 168 2.50 3.44 -13.07
C PRO A 168 1.15 4.06 -13.46
N LYS A 169 0.07 3.54 -12.88
CA LYS A 169 -1.31 3.94 -13.23
C LYS A 169 -2.05 4.37 -11.97
N ALA A 170 -2.88 5.40 -12.09
CA ALA A 170 -3.66 5.93 -10.99
C ALA A 170 -5.16 5.89 -11.32
N PHE A 171 -5.99 5.61 -10.33
CA PHE A 171 -7.44 5.66 -10.44
C PHE A 171 -7.98 6.80 -9.57
N LYS A 172 -8.89 7.59 -10.13
CA LYS A 172 -9.50 8.75 -9.45
C LYS A 172 -10.49 8.33 -8.36
N THR A 173 -11.14 7.19 -8.53
CA THR A 173 -12.13 6.67 -7.57
C THR A 173 -11.90 5.19 -7.28
N LEU A 174 -12.37 4.74 -6.12
CA LEU A 174 -12.40 3.31 -5.81
C LEU A 174 -13.28 2.51 -6.77
N GLU A 175 -14.38 3.09 -7.27
CA GLU A 175 -15.26 2.41 -8.23
C GLU A 175 -14.56 2.16 -9.57
N ASP A 176 -13.83 3.14 -10.10
CA ASP A 176 -13.03 2.96 -11.31
C ASP A 176 -11.99 1.86 -11.14
N PHE A 177 -11.32 1.83 -9.98
CA PHE A 177 -10.35 0.78 -9.68
C PHE A 177 -11.00 -0.61 -9.58
N ILE A 178 -12.13 -0.73 -8.89
CA ILE A 178 -12.88 -1.99 -8.78
C ILE A 178 -13.33 -2.47 -10.16
N ASN A 179 -13.87 -1.56 -10.97
CA ASN A 179 -14.30 -1.87 -12.34
C ASN A 179 -13.11 -2.35 -13.17
N TYR A 180 -11.94 -1.72 -13.03
CA TYR A 180 -10.72 -2.16 -13.69
C TYR A 180 -10.29 -3.56 -13.27
N LEU A 181 -10.33 -3.88 -11.97
CA LEU A 181 -9.96 -5.20 -11.47
C LEU A 181 -10.94 -6.30 -11.88
N ALA A 182 -12.23 -5.98 -12.00
CA ALA A 182 -13.28 -6.91 -12.43
C ALA A 182 -13.20 -7.28 -13.93
N ILE A 183 -12.24 -6.72 -14.68
CA ILE A 183 -12.03 -7.06 -16.08
C ILE A 183 -11.29 -8.40 -16.16
N ASP A 184 -11.98 -9.44 -16.63
CA ASP A 184 -11.41 -10.76 -16.95
C ASP A 184 -10.57 -10.71 -18.25
N LEU A 185 -9.61 -9.80 -18.35
CA LEU A 185 -8.62 -9.75 -19.42
C LEU A 185 -7.23 -10.05 -18.85
N PRO A 186 -6.36 -10.78 -19.57
CA PRO A 186 -5.02 -11.11 -19.09
C PRO A 186 -4.13 -9.85 -19.06
N CYS A 187 -4.23 -9.03 -18.03
CA CYS A 187 -3.27 -7.96 -17.77
C CYS A 187 -2.04 -8.53 -17.06
N ILE A 188 -1.21 -9.20 -17.85
CA ILE A 188 0.04 -9.92 -17.48
C ILE A 188 1.17 -8.97 -17.01
N ASP A 189 1.01 -7.64 -17.11
CA ASP A 189 2.13 -6.71 -16.98
C ASP A 189 2.47 -6.23 -15.55
N ALA A 190 1.51 -6.18 -14.62
CA ALA A 190 1.75 -5.54 -13.32
C ALA A 190 2.70 -6.34 -12.40
N MET A 191 2.61 -7.67 -12.45
CA MET A 191 3.53 -8.57 -11.72
C MET A 191 4.86 -8.76 -12.47
N ARG A 192 4.85 -8.75 -13.81
CA ARG A 192 6.05 -8.87 -14.66
C ARG A 192 7.05 -7.75 -14.41
N GLU A 193 6.55 -6.55 -14.18
CA GLU A 193 7.42 -5.43 -13.83
C GLU A 193 7.95 -5.64 -12.40
N TRP A 194 7.12 -6.08 -11.43
CA TRP A 194 7.55 -6.32 -10.04
C TRP A 194 8.58 -7.43 -9.83
N LEU A 195 8.50 -8.48 -10.64
CA LEU A 195 9.40 -9.61 -10.65
C LEU A 195 10.47 -9.36 -11.71
N LYS A 196 11.64 -8.84 -11.31
CA LYS A 196 12.78 -8.53 -12.18
C LYS A 196 13.14 -9.70 -13.12
N VAL A 197 12.52 -9.73 -14.30
CA VAL A 197 13.01 -10.43 -15.48
C VAL A 197 13.04 -9.44 -16.64
N ASP A 198 14.27 -9.11 -16.99
CA ASP A 198 14.69 -8.31 -18.12
C ASP A 198 14.72 -9.18 -19.39
N LYS A 199 14.05 -8.72 -20.46
CA LYS A 199 14.06 -9.39 -21.78
C LYS A 199 15.37 -9.22 -22.55
N LYS A 200 16.22 -8.24 -22.21
CA LYS A 200 17.47 -7.93 -22.94
C LYS A 200 18.72 -8.53 -22.30
N CYS A 201 18.71 -8.79 -20.99
CA CYS A 201 19.94 -9.16 -20.27
C CYS A 201 20.09 -10.67 -19.98
N GLY A 202 19.12 -11.50 -20.36
CA GLY A 202 19.25 -12.98 -20.24
C GLY A 202 19.46 -13.51 -18.81
N LYS A 203 19.38 -12.67 -17.77
CA LYS A 203 19.57 -13.02 -16.36
C LYS A 203 18.28 -12.73 -15.58
N ILE A 204 17.70 -13.80 -15.05
CA ILE A 204 16.46 -13.85 -14.27
C ILE A 204 16.84 -13.99 -12.79
N TYR A 205 16.29 -13.14 -11.91
CA TYR A 205 16.36 -13.41 -10.46
C TYR A 205 15.49 -14.64 -10.13
N SER A 206 16.02 -15.56 -9.31
CA SER A 206 15.41 -16.87 -9.07
C SER A 206 14.03 -16.75 -8.39
N PRO A 207 12.97 -17.35 -8.96
CA PRO A 207 11.68 -17.56 -8.32
C PRO A 207 11.72 -18.45 -7.05
N LEU A 208 12.88 -19.02 -6.69
CA LEU A 208 13.07 -20.00 -5.62
C LEU A 208 13.66 -19.42 -4.33
N GLU A 209 13.75 -18.09 -4.24
CA GLU A 209 13.81 -17.37 -2.95
C GLU A 209 12.42 -17.13 -2.36
N PHE A 210 11.35 -17.55 -3.06
CA PHE A 210 9.95 -17.34 -2.70
C PHE A 210 9.32 -18.66 -2.21
N ASP A 211 8.62 -18.63 -1.07
CA ASP A 211 8.04 -19.80 -0.39
C ASP A 211 6.92 -20.51 -1.21
N ARG A 212 6.69 -21.82 -0.98
CA ARG A 212 5.66 -22.62 -1.69
C ARG A 212 4.26 -22.00 -1.62
N GLY A 213 3.93 -21.32 -0.52
CA GLY A 213 2.65 -20.64 -0.32
C GLY A 213 2.42 -19.40 -1.21
N TYR A 214 3.47 -18.83 -1.77
CA TYR A 214 3.38 -17.71 -2.74
C TYR A 214 2.75 -18.17 -4.07
N PHE A 215 2.93 -19.45 -4.43
CA PHE A 215 2.48 -20.02 -5.71
C PHE A 215 1.24 -20.93 -5.58
N GLU A 216 0.92 -21.46 -4.40
CA GLU A 216 -0.23 -22.37 -4.19
C GLU A 216 -1.62 -21.75 -4.45
N THR A 217 -1.71 -20.44 -4.70
CA THR A 217 -2.97 -19.73 -4.97
C THR A 217 -3.31 -19.58 -6.45
N TYR A 218 -2.33 -19.76 -7.35
CA TYR A 218 -2.57 -19.78 -8.81
C TYR A 218 -2.65 -21.19 -9.39
N THR A 219 -2.07 -22.19 -8.72
CA THR A 219 -2.07 -23.59 -9.20
C THR A 219 -3.23 -24.41 -8.67
N ASP A 220 -3.86 -23.98 -7.58
CA ASP A 220 -4.97 -24.70 -6.99
C ASP A 220 -6.30 -24.30 -7.66
N LYS A 221 -6.69 -25.06 -8.70
CA LYS A 221 -8.03 -24.97 -9.32
C LYS A 221 -9.18 -25.13 -8.32
N SER A 222 -8.90 -25.59 -7.10
CA SER A 222 -9.88 -25.79 -6.02
C SER A 222 -9.88 -24.70 -4.94
N LYS A 223 -8.93 -23.74 -4.90
CA LYS A 223 -8.85 -22.74 -3.81
C LYS A 223 -8.75 -21.27 -4.28
N ARG A 224 -9.94 -20.69 -4.50
CA ARG A 224 -10.50 -19.41 -3.98
C ARG A 224 -9.59 -18.26 -3.47
N LEU A 225 -8.39 -18.02 -3.99
CA LEU A 225 -7.80 -16.68 -3.91
C LEU A 225 -7.93 -16.01 -5.28
N LYS A 226 -8.77 -14.97 -5.35
CA LYS A 226 -9.09 -14.27 -6.59
C LYS A 226 -7.85 -13.50 -7.09
N PRO A 227 -7.56 -13.48 -8.41
CA PRO A 227 -6.50 -12.66 -9.01
C PRO A 227 -6.46 -11.21 -8.52
N ASP A 228 -7.64 -10.66 -8.23
CA ASP A 228 -7.83 -9.33 -7.65
C ASP A 228 -7.02 -9.12 -6.36
N LEU A 229 -6.90 -10.13 -5.51
CA LEU A 229 -6.20 -10.02 -4.23
C LEU A 229 -4.68 -9.81 -4.41
N ALA A 230 -4.11 -10.42 -5.45
CA ALA A 230 -2.71 -10.22 -5.80
C ALA A 230 -2.46 -8.80 -6.34
N HIS A 231 -3.43 -8.24 -7.07
CA HIS A 231 -3.40 -6.87 -7.56
C HIS A 231 -3.44 -5.82 -6.45
N PHE A 232 -4.17 -6.08 -5.37
CA PHE A 232 -4.23 -5.15 -4.23
C PHE A 232 -2.92 -5.07 -3.43
N LEU A 233 -2.21 -6.19 -3.28
CA LEU A 233 -0.94 -6.24 -2.54
C LEU A 233 0.17 -5.40 -3.18
N SER A 234 0.01 -5.00 -4.44
CA SER A 234 0.94 -4.13 -5.16
C SER A 234 0.45 -2.68 -5.31
N SER A 235 -0.63 -2.32 -4.62
CA SER A 235 -1.29 -1.02 -4.78
C SER A 235 -1.07 -0.08 -3.58
N GLU A 236 -1.16 1.22 -3.84
CA GLU A 236 -1.06 2.29 -2.84
C GLU A 236 -2.31 3.18 -2.90
N LEU A 237 -2.70 3.71 -1.75
CA LEU A 237 -3.63 4.84 -1.66
C LEU A 237 -2.80 6.07 -1.31
N ILE A 238 -2.79 7.06 -2.20
CA ILE A 238 -2.16 8.36 -1.95
C ILE A 238 -3.23 9.40 -1.64
N VAL A 239 -3.05 10.17 -0.57
CA VAL A 239 -4.00 11.17 -0.07
C VAL A 239 -3.33 12.53 -0.09
N ARG A 240 -3.95 13.52 -0.71
CA ARG A 240 -3.38 14.87 -0.86
C ARG A 240 -3.25 15.56 0.50
N ASP A 241 -2.08 16.15 0.74
CA ASP A 241 -1.73 17.04 1.85
C ASP A 241 -1.80 16.47 3.26
N GLU A 242 -2.93 15.92 3.69
CA GLU A 242 -3.13 15.48 5.05
C GLU A 242 -4.15 14.34 5.21
N LEU A 243 -3.95 13.58 6.28
CA LEU A 243 -4.88 12.56 6.75
C LEU A 243 -5.07 12.66 8.26
N SER A 244 -6.32 12.59 8.72
CA SER A 244 -6.63 12.65 10.15
C SER A 244 -6.17 11.40 10.89
N VAL A 245 -5.66 11.56 12.11
CA VAL A 245 -5.34 10.41 12.98
C VAL A 245 -6.58 9.67 13.47
N SER A 246 -7.77 10.25 13.33
CA SER A 246 -9.05 9.59 13.67
C SER A 246 -9.29 8.33 12.84
N ALA A 247 -8.68 8.22 11.66
CA ALA A 247 -8.78 7.04 10.81
C ALA A 247 -7.84 5.91 11.23
N ILE A 248 -6.91 6.15 12.15
CA ILE A 248 -6.02 5.12 12.69
C ILE A 248 -6.84 4.23 13.62
N ASN A 249 -6.76 2.93 13.41
CA ASN A 249 -7.41 1.91 14.24
C ASN A 249 -6.42 1.35 15.27
N ARG A 250 -5.18 1.09 14.85
CA ARG A 250 -4.18 0.41 15.68
C ARG A 250 -2.76 0.79 15.29
N ILE A 251 -1.86 0.75 16.26
CA ILE A 251 -0.42 0.92 16.05
C ILE A 251 0.28 -0.41 16.35
N PHE A 252 1.18 -0.83 15.46
CA PHE A 252 2.11 -1.93 15.71
C PHE A 252 3.51 -1.37 15.91
N VAL A 253 4.08 -1.65 17.08
CA VAL A 253 5.49 -1.41 17.38
C VAL A 253 6.25 -2.68 17.02
N ILE A 254 7.07 -2.62 15.96
CA ILE A 254 7.85 -3.75 15.49
C ILE A 254 9.30 -3.48 15.89
N SER A 255 9.78 -4.15 16.94
CA SER A 255 11.13 -3.93 17.50
C SER A 255 11.60 -5.16 18.29
N ASN A 256 12.86 -5.21 18.68
CA ASN A 256 13.33 -6.12 19.73
C ASN A 256 13.18 -5.53 21.14
N ASP A 257 13.06 -4.20 21.24
CA ASP A 257 12.88 -3.49 22.49
C ASP A 257 11.38 -3.30 22.79
N GLU A 258 10.88 -4.06 23.76
CA GLU A 258 9.48 -4.01 24.19
C GLU A 258 9.13 -2.71 24.94
N SER A 259 10.12 -1.99 25.48
CA SER A 259 9.89 -0.71 26.17
C SER A 259 9.33 0.37 25.24
N LEU A 260 9.63 0.29 23.93
CA LEU A 260 9.07 1.18 22.91
C LEU A 260 7.54 1.11 22.82
N LYS A 261 6.94 -0.02 23.20
CA LYS A 261 5.48 -0.15 23.26
C LYS A 261 4.91 0.76 24.33
N GLU A 262 5.51 0.76 25.52
CA GLU A 262 5.07 1.59 26.65
C GLU A 262 5.26 3.08 26.35
N ASP A 263 6.36 3.44 25.69
CA ASP A 263 6.58 4.79 25.17
C ASP A 263 5.44 5.23 24.25
N VAL A 264 5.05 4.38 23.29
CA VAL A 264 3.96 4.69 22.35
C VAL A 264 2.62 4.81 23.07
N VAL A 265 2.32 3.93 24.02
CA VAL A 265 1.11 4.01 24.85
C VAL A 265 1.08 5.32 25.62
N GLU A 266 2.20 5.72 26.23
CA GLU A 266 2.28 6.98 26.96
C GLU A 266 2.10 8.20 26.05
N ILE A 267 2.69 8.20 24.84
CA ILE A 267 2.50 9.26 23.85
C ILE A 267 1.02 9.35 23.45
N CYS A 268 0.35 8.23 23.17
CA CYS A 268 -1.08 8.21 22.86
C CYS A 268 -1.91 8.81 24.00
N ARG A 269 -1.63 8.41 25.26
CA ARG A 269 -2.30 8.93 26.46
C ARG A 269 -2.09 10.44 26.62
N LYS A 270 -0.86 10.93 26.46
CA LYS A 270 -0.52 12.37 26.56
C LYS A 270 -1.26 13.21 25.52
N ASN A 271 -1.50 12.66 24.33
CA ASN A 271 -2.22 13.35 23.26
C ASN A 271 -3.74 13.12 23.28
N GLN A 272 -4.26 12.45 24.32
CA GLN A 272 -5.68 12.12 24.47
C GLN A 272 -6.24 11.31 23.29
N ILE A 273 -5.42 10.40 22.75
CA ILE A 273 -5.75 9.54 21.62
C ILE A 273 -5.87 8.11 22.15
N ASN A 274 -7.07 7.54 22.03
CA ASN A 274 -7.33 6.16 22.46
C ASN A 274 -7.08 5.20 21.28
N LEU A 275 -5.84 4.76 21.11
CA LEU A 275 -5.45 3.79 20.10
C LEU A 275 -4.94 2.51 20.75
N LYS A 276 -5.30 1.37 20.16
CA LYS A 276 -4.70 0.10 20.54
C LYS A 276 -3.27 0.04 20.03
N VAL A 277 -2.34 -0.33 20.91
CA VAL A 277 -0.91 -0.48 20.62
C VAL A 277 -0.52 -1.94 20.84
N ASP A 278 -0.09 -2.60 19.77
CA ASP A 278 0.40 -3.97 19.80
C ASP A 278 1.93 -3.98 19.56
N PHE A 279 2.61 -5.00 20.11
CA PHE A 279 4.04 -5.20 19.93
C PHE A 279 4.31 -6.46 19.11
N LEU A 280 5.28 -6.40 18.20
CA LEU A 280 5.75 -7.51 17.40
C LEU A 280 7.27 -7.58 17.47
N ASN A 281 7.80 -8.75 17.83
CA ASN A 281 9.25 -8.94 17.87
C ASN A 281 9.82 -8.99 16.44
N ILE A 282 10.71 -8.04 16.12
CA ILE A 282 11.25 -7.91 14.76
C ILE A 282 12.14 -9.09 14.36
N THR A 283 12.91 -9.68 15.28
CA THR A 283 13.72 -10.86 14.99
C THR A 283 12.85 -12.08 14.64
N LYS A 284 11.77 -12.33 15.39
CA LYS A 284 10.81 -13.39 15.07
C LYS A 284 10.17 -13.16 13.69
N LEU A 285 9.83 -11.90 13.39
CA LEU A 285 9.28 -11.53 12.08
C LEU A 285 10.28 -11.80 10.96
N ARG A 286 11.55 -11.39 11.11
CA ARG A 286 12.63 -11.65 10.15
C ARG A 286 12.85 -13.15 9.92
N ASN A 287 12.87 -13.95 10.99
CA ASN A 287 13.05 -15.40 10.88
C ASN A 287 11.89 -16.07 10.13
N ALA A 288 10.65 -15.68 10.47
CA ALA A 288 9.47 -16.14 9.76
C ALA A 288 9.49 -15.75 8.27
N LEU A 289 9.95 -14.53 7.96
CA LEU A 289 10.07 -14.03 6.59
C LEU A 289 11.23 -14.66 5.79
N LYS A 290 12.28 -15.15 6.47
CA LYS A 290 13.40 -15.89 5.84
C LYS A 290 13.11 -17.39 5.68
N GLY A 291 11.97 -17.89 6.17
CA GLY A 291 11.65 -19.32 6.17
C GLY A 291 12.52 -20.16 7.11
N VAL A 292 13.22 -19.52 8.06
CA VAL A 292 14.06 -20.22 9.05
C VAL A 292 13.16 -20.58 10.23
N ARG A 293 12.84 -21.88 10.34
CA ARG A 293 12.19 -22.47 11.53
C ARG A 293 13.20 -22.65 12.65
#